data_AF-A0A166WCV7-F1
#
_entry.id   AF-A0A166WCV7-F1
#
_cell.length_a   1.000
_cell.length_b   1.000
_cell.length_c   1.000
_cell.angle_alpha   90.00
_cell.angle_beta   90.00
_cell.angle_gamma   90.00
#
_symmetry.space_group_name_H-M   'P 1'
#
loop_
_entity.id
_entity.type
_entity.pdbx_description
1 polymer ?
#
loop_
_entity_poly.entity_id
_entity_poly.type
_entity_poly.pdbx_seq_one_letter_code
_entity_poly.pdbx_strand_id
1 'polypeptide(L)'
;MATRHPCLQEEEEQAEDILGEVLDVLQEDDWEDEDLEGRPIPDVALEAAENQLRMGATEPLPLLPPMPPLPVPLARPPGWVACLAPLFPPTARGVPPHKWAENMPDPFLDHDPPEMAAPMSIEDVHLSPAVFLVYLMVSWLHLQFHLPFRACNTVLLVFTQVVCSLGVALGGPAPLSTLTSAMSKLELEPSFSALPSLESQLRGVLAVPGMEEEMNKWHAAPRQAGKYNNIFDGDICKNLKAHDGDKFFRNELGDEDGPDGELRIGVTLGVDWYCCRYY
;
A
#
# COMPACT_ATOMS: atom_id res chain seq x y z
N MET A 1 -46.68 -23.22 -35.91
CA MET A 1 -45.42 -23.94 -35.58
C MET A 1 -44.31 -23.26 -36.35
N ALA A 2 -43.60 -22.34 -35.72
CA ALA A 2 -42.47 -21.63 -36.33
C ALA A 2 -41.20 -22.43 -35.99
N THR A 3 -40.55 -22.98 -37.01
CA THR A 3 -39.28 -23.70 -36.91
C THR A 3 -38.16 -22.68 -36.65
N ARG A 4 -37.51 -22.76 -35.48
CA ARG A 4 -36.29 -21.99 -35.17
C ARG A 4 -35.19 -22.36 -36.15
N HIS A 5 -34.41 -21.37 -36.57
CA HIS A 5 -33.28 -21.52 -37.49
C HIS A 5 -32.12 -22.23 -36.76
N PRO A 6 -31.51 -23.28 -37.34
CA PRO A 6 -30.52 -24.12 -36.65
C PRO A 6 -29.21 -23.39 -36.30
N CYS A 7 -28.89 -22.28 -36.98
CA CYS A 7 -27.67 -21.51 -36.74
C CYS A 7 -27.66 -20.77 -35.39
N LEU A 8 -28.82 -20.44 -34.83
CA LEU A 8 -28.90 -19.75 -33.54
C LEU A 8 -28.83 -20.73 -32.34
N GLN A 9 -29.01 -22.04 -32.58
CA GLN A 9 -28.94 -23.03 -31.51
C GLN A 9 -27.49 -23.37 -31.14
N GLU A 10 -26.58 -23.39 -32.11
CA GLU A 10 -25.16 -23.69 -31.84
C GLU A 10 -24.48 -22.55 -31.06
N GLU A 11 -24.86 -21.29 -31.30
CA GLU A 11 -24.35 -20.14 -30.52
C GLU A 11 -24.93 -20.08 -29.10
N GLU A 12 -26.17 -20.52 -28.90
CA GLU A 12 -26.82 -20.57 -27.58
C GLU A 12 -26.18 -21.68 -26.72
N GLU A 13 -25.91 -22.86 -27.29
CA GLU A 13 -25.27 -23.98 -26.60
C GLU A 13 -23.81 -23.69 -26.22
N GLN A 14 -23.06 -23.00 -27.09
CA GLN A 14 -21.68 -22.59 -26.78
C GLN A 14 -21.60 -21.48 -25.71
N ALA A 15 -22.60 -20.61 -25.63
CA ALA A 15 -22.68 -19.59 -24.58
C ALA A 15 -23.03 -20.18 -23.20
N GLU A 16 -23.86 -21.22 -23.16
CA GLU A 16 -24.20 -21.93 -21.92
C GLU A 16 -23.01 -22.71 -21.35
N ASP A 17 -22.16 -23.30 -22.22
CA ASP A 17 -20.97 -24.06 -21.79
C ASP A 17 -19.91 -23.15 -21.14
N ILE A 18 -19.67 -21.97 -21.72
CA ILE A 18 -18.73 -20.97 -21.18
C ILE A 18 -19.25 -20.39 -19.86
N LEU A 19 -20.57 -20.16 -19.74
CA LEU A 19 -21.17 -19.70 -18.49
C LEU A 19 -21.11 -20.76 -17.40
N GLY A 20 -21.24 -22.05 -17.74
CA GLY A 20 -21.10 -23.17 -16.80
C GLY A 20 -19.69 -23.22 -16.20
N GLU A 21 -18.66 -23.15 -17.03
CA GLU A 21 -17.27 -23.17 -16.56
C GLU A 21 -16.92 -21.97 -15.67
N VAL A 22 -17.45 -20.78 -15.97
CA VAL A 22 -17.26 -19.58 -15.15
C VAL A 22 -18.04 -19.67 -13.82
N LEU A 23 -19.22 -20.28 -13.80
CA LEU A 23 -20.02 -20.43 -12.58
C LEU A 23 -19.41 -21.45 -11.61
N ASP A 24 -18.83 -22.54 -12.13
CA ASP A 24 -18.16 -23.56 -11.32
C ASP A 24 -16.89 -22.98 -10.66
N VAL A 25 -16.12 -22.14 -11.36
CA VAL A 25 -14.96 -21.43 -10.78
C VAL A 25 -15.36 -20.41 -9.70
N LEU A 26 -16.61 -19.94 -9.70
CA LEU A 26 -17.14 -19.03 -8.68
C LEU A 26 -17.69 -19.73 -7.43
N GLN A 27 -17.95 -21.05 -7.48
CA GLN A 27 -18.54 -21.79 -6.36
C GLN A 27 -17.52 -22.45 -5.41
N GLU A 28 -16.24 -22.55 -5.79
CA GLU A 28 -15.23 -23.30 -5.00
C GLU A 28 -14.43 -22.49 -3.97
N ASP A 29 -14.73 -21.21 -3.72
CA ASP A 29 -13.92 -20.39 -2.80
C ASP A 29 -14.66 -20.12 -1.48
N ASP A 30 -14.49 -21.08 -0.56
CA ASP A 30 -14.70 -20.99 0.89
C ASP A 30 -14.01 -19.76 1.49
N TRP A 31 -14.74 -18.63 1.53
CA TRP A 31 -14.36 -17.42 2.26
C TRP A 31 -15.12 -17.26 3.59
N GLU A 32 -15.79 -18.31 4.07
CA GLU A 32 -16.17 -18.40 5.48
C GLU A 32 -15.02 -19.06 6.23
N ASP A 33 -14.36 -18.28 7.09
CA ASP A 33 -13.33 -18.76 8.02
C ASP A 33 -13.83 -19.96 8.85
N GLU A 34 -13.52 -21.20 8.45
CA GLU A 34 -13.79 -22.42 9.26
C GLU A 34 -12.96 -22.50 10.56
N ASP A 35 -12.12 -21.49 10.87
CA ASP A 35 -11.23 -21.53 12.03
C ASP A 35 -11.83 -20.97 13.34
N LEU A 36 -13.12 -20.59 13.38
CA LEU A 36 -13.73 -20.00 14.58
C LEU A 36 -14.76 -20.85 15.34
N GLU A 37 -15.22 -22.01 14.84
CA GLU A 37 -16.26 -22.81 15.54
C GLU A 37 -15.75 -23.87 16.54
N GLY A 38 -14.43 -23.99 16.77
CA GLY A 38 -13.87 -25.12 17.53
C GLY A 38 -13.25 -24.83 18.91
N ARG A 39 -13.03 -23.56 19.30
CA ARG A 39 -12.29 -23.27 20.55
C ARG A 39 -13.27 -23.14 21.73
N PRO A 40 -13.15 -23.97 22.79
CA PRO A 40 -13.93 -23.77 24.00
C PRO A 40 -13.57 -22.40 24.61
N ILE A 41 -14.56 -21.52 24.67
CA ILE A 41 -14.48 -20.23 25.35
C ILE A 41 -14.17 -20.54 26.82
N PRO A 42 -13.08 -20.03 27.41
CA PRO A 42 -12.84 -20.21 28.84
C PRO A 42 -13.98 -19.54 29.61
N ASP A 43 -14.62 -20.28 30.54
CA ASP A 43 -15.78 -19.90 31.37
C ASP A 43 -15.67 -18.53 32.06
N VAL A 44 -14.47 -17.95 32.12
CA VAL A 44 -14.19 -16.65 32.73
C VAL A 44 -14.75 -15.47 31.91
N ALA A 45 -15.02 -15.63 30.61
CA ALA A 45 -15.53 -14.56 29.76
C ALA A 45 -17.05 -14.35 29.86
N LEU A 46 -17.82 -15.39 30.22
CA LEU A 46 -19.28 -15.33 30.26
C LEU A 46 -19.80 -14.58 31.50
N GLU A 47 -19.17 -14.76 32.67
CA GLU A 47 -19.53 -14.01 33.89
C GLU A 47 -19.22 -12.50 33.78
N ALA A 48 -18.20 -12.11 33.01
CA ALA A 48 -17.87 -10.70 32.79
C ALA A 48 -18.91 -10.00 31.89
N ALA A 49 -19.50 -10.72 30.92
CA ALA A 49 -20.51 -10.18 30.02
C ALA A 49 -21.89 -10.05 30.70
N GLU A 50 -22.28 -11.00 31.55
CA GLU A 50 -23.56 -10.95 32.28
C GLU A 50 -23.60 -9.83 33.33
N ASN A 51 -22.46 -9.51 33.97
CA ASN A 51 -22.39 -8.38 34.90
C ASN A 51 -22.48 -7.00 34.21
N GLN A 52 -22.11 -6.89 32.94
CA GLN A 52 -22.28 -5.63 32.19
C GLN A 52 -23.73 -5.42 31.71
N LEU A 53 -24.48 -6.49 31.43
CA LEU A 53 -25.87 -6.36 30.96
C LEU A 53 -26.87 -5.97 32.07
N ARG A 54 -26.51 -6.11 33.35
CA ARG A 54 -27.45 -5.93 34.48
C ARG A 54 -27.52 -4.51 35.04
N MET A 55 -26.69 -3.57 34.56
CA MET A 55 -26.62 -2.18 35.06
C MET A 55 -27.20 -1.12 34.11
N GLY A 56 -27.72 -1.49 32.94
CA GLY A 56 -28.27 -0.56 31.96
C GLY A 56 -29.77 -0.29 32.13
N ALA A 57 -30.18 0.27 33.27
CA ALA A 57 -31.54 0.81 33.40
C ALA A 57 -31.68 2.06 32.51
N THR A 58 -32.72 2.04 31.67
CA THR A 58 -33.02 2.99 30.61
C THR A 58 -33.32 4.39 31.15
N GLU A 59 -32.36 5.31 31.07
CA GLU A 59 -32.63 6.75 31.16
C GLU A 59 -32.97 7.30 29.76
N PRO A 60 -34.07 8.06 29.60
CA PRO A 60 -34.41 8.66 28.31
C PRO A 60 -33.41 9.77 27.97
N LEU A 61 -32.77 9.63 26.79
CA LEU A 61 -31.80 10.58 26.26
C LEU A 61 -32.39 12.00 26.18
N PRO A 62 -31.67 13.04 26.66
CA PRO A 62 -32.08 14.42 26.49
C PRO A 62 -32.05 14.81 25.00
N LEU A 63 -33.12 15.45 24.54
CA LEU A 63 -33.25 16.00 23.19
C LEU A 63 -32.05 16.92 22.88
N LEU A 64 -31.25 16.52 21.89
CA LEU A 64 -30.15 17.33 21.38
C LEU A 64 -30.68 18.66 20.80
N PRO A 65 -30.02 19.79 21.06
CA PRO A 65 -30.37 21.06 20.44
C PRO A 65 -30.13 21.01 18.92
N PRO A 66 -30.90 21.78 18.13
CA PRO A 66 -30.74 21.83 16.68
C PRO A 66 -29.34 22.30 16.29
N MET A 67 -28.74 21.60 15.31
CA MET A 67 -27.42 21.96 14.78
C MET A 67 -27.40 23.41 14.28
N PRO A 68 -26.32 24.17 14.56
CA PRO A 68 -26.13 25.48 13.95
C PRO A 68 -25.94 25.33 12.43
N PRO A 69 -26.40 26.31 11.63
CA PRO A 69 -26.21 26.29 10.19
C PRO A 69 -24.72 26.29 9.84
N LEU A 70 -24.36 25.49 8.83
CA LEU A 70 -23.00 25.43 8.29
C LEU A 70 -22.55 26.84 7.86
N PRO A 71 -21.28 27.22 8.14
CA PRO A 71 -20.76 28.51 7.70
C PRO A 71 -20.76 28.57 6.18
N VAL A 72 -21.40 29.61 5.65
CA VAL A 72 -21.40 29.94 4.22
C VAL A 72 -19.95 30.11 3.76
N PRO A 73 -19.52 29.50 2.64
CA PRO A 73 -18.16 29.68 2.13
C PRO A 73 -17.89 31.16 1.90
N LEU A 74 -16.87 31.71 2.58
CA LEU A 74 -16.42 33.07 2.34
C LEU A 74 -16.06 33.21 0.86
N ALA A 75 -16.73 34.13 0.17
CA ALA A 75 -16.43 34.47 -1.21
C ALA A 75 -14.93 34.81 -1.34
N ARG A 76 -14.22 34.03 -2.16
CA ARG A 76 -12.80 34.20 -2.44
C ARG A 76 -12.60 35.59 -3.08
N PRO A 77 -11.74 36.46 -2.52
CA PRO A 77 -11.56 37.80 -3.07
C PRO A 77 -10.97 37.72 -4.49
N PRO A 78 -11.49 38.49 -5.46
CA PRO A 78 -10.96 38.55 -6.81
C PRO A 78 -9.62 39.31 -6.75
N GLY A 79 -8.50 38.59 -6.92
CA GLY A 79 -7.17 39.20 -6.93
C GLY A 79 -6.02 38.32 -6.46
N TRP A 80 -6.28 37.14 -5.89
CA TRP A 80 -5.23 36.14 -5.68
C TRP A 80 -4.89 35.45 -7.00
N VAL A 81 -4.00 36.09 -7.75
CA VAL A 81 -3.11 35.39 -8.67
C VAL A 81 -2.42 34.32 -7.83
N ALA A 82 -2.58 33.04 -8.18
CA ALA A 82 -1.83 31.97 -7.57
C ALA A 82 -0.35 32.33 -7.70
N CYS A 83 0.30 32.69 -6.60
CA CYS A 83 1.74 32.80 -6.56
C CYS A 83 2.27 31.41 -6.90
N LEU A 84 2.69 31.23 -8.16
CA LEU A 84 3.65 30.22 -8.57
C LEU A 84 4.97 30.53 -7.86
N ALA A 85 4.98 30.38 -6.53
CA ALA A 85 6.22 30.26 -5.81
C ALA A 85 6.90 28.98 -6.32
N PRO A 86 8.21 29.00 -6.57
CA PRO A 86 8.92 27.79 -6.96
C PRO A 86 8.63 26.70 -5.93
N LEU A 87 8.27 25.52 -6.42
CA LEU A 87 8.04 24.27 -5.70
C LEU A 87 9.32 23.86 -4.96
N PHE A 88 9.73 24.63 -3.95
CA PHE A 88 10.71 24.15 -3.00
C PHE A 88 9.98 23.16 -2.09
N PRO A 89 10.46 21.91 -1.99
CA PRO A 89 9.85 20.94 -1.10
C PRO A 89 9.85 21.50 0.33
N PRO A 90 8.80 21.25 1.12
CA PRO A 90 8.67 21.79 2.47
C PRO A 90 9.88 21.37 3.31
N THR A 91 10.81 22.29 3.54
CA THR A 91 12.00 22.04 4.34
C THR A 91 11.62 22.01 5.82
N ALA A 92 11.98 20.94 6.52
CA ALA A 92 11.86 20.89 7.98
C ALA A 92 12.66 22.04 8.61
N ARG A 93 12.02 22.85 9.45
CA ARG A 93 12.69 23.96 10.14
C ARG A 93 13.68 23.41 11.16
N GLY A 94 14.91 23.94 11.16
CA GLY A 94 15.95 23.61 12.16
C GLY A 94 16.94 22.52 11.73
N VAL A 95 16.89 22.04 10.48
CA VAL A 95 17.92 21.13 9.95
C VAL A 95 19.26 21.88 9.81
N PRO A 96 20.35 21.37 10.40
CA PRO A 96 21.67 21.98 10.23
C PRO A 96 22.11 22.06 8.76
N PRO A 97 22.86 23.10 8.34
CA PRO A 97 23.23 23.29 6.92
C PRO A 97 24.00 22.12 6.30
N HIS A 98 24.81 21.40 7.07
CA HIS A 98 25.57 20.24 6.55
C HIS A 98 24.65 19.04 6.26
N LYS A 99 23.60 18.83 7.07
CA LYS A 99 22.58 17.79 6.83
C LYS A 99 21.71 18.09 5.62
N TRP A 100 21.47 19.37 5.35
CA TRP A 100 20.81 19.80 4.12
C TRP A 100 21.65 19.48 2.88
N ALA A 101 22.97 19.72 2.94
CA ALA A 101 23.87 19.47 1.83
C ALA A 101 24.04 17.97 1.50
N GLU A 102 23.88 17.07 2.48
CA GLU A 102 23.87 15.61 2.25
C GLU A 102 22.73 15.16 1.31
N ASN A 103 21.63 15.92 1.22
CA ASN A 103 20.45 15.59 0.43
C ASN A 103 20.38 16.35 -0.91
N MET A 104 21.52 16.87 -1.40
CA MET A 104 21.61 17.53 -2.71
C MET A 104 22.63 16.83 -3.63
N PRO A 105 22.19 16.28 -4.78
CA PRO A 105 20.82 16.20 -5.26
C PRO A 105 19.95 15.29 -4.37
N ASP A 106 18.64 15.53 -4.38
CA ASP A 106 17.68 14.71 -3.62
C ASP A 106 17.73 13.28 -4.18
N PRO A 107 18.14 12.28 -3.38
CA PRO A 107 18.28 10.90 -3.86
C PRO A 107 16.93 10.26 -4.23
N PHE A 108 15.80 10.88 -3.86
CA PHE A 108 14.46 10.43 -4.22
C PHE A 108 13.90 11.12 -5.47
N LEU A 109 14.58 12.13 -6.00
CA LEU A 109 14.24 12.69 -7.30
C LEU A 109 15.01 11.91 -8.36
N ASP A 110 14.29 11.09 -9.14
CA ASP A 110 14.86 10.46 -10.32
C ASP A 110 15.50 11.54 -11.21
N HIS A 111 16.79 11.36 -11.52
CA HIS A 111 17.56 12.28 -12.35
C HIS A 111 17.12 12.27 -13.82
N ASP A 112 16.49 11.18 -14.22
CA ASP A 112 15.74 11.10 -15.45
C ASP A 112 14.33 11.57 -15.13
N PRO A 113 13.92 12.80 -15.53
CA PRO A 113 12.49 13.09 -15.53
C PRO A 113 11.85 11.94 -16.31
N PRO A 114 10.80 11.27 -15.78
CA PRO A 114 10.10 10.27 -16.57
C PRO A 114 9.80 10.99 -17.88
N GLU A 115 10.37 10.49 -18.98
CA GLU A 115 10.12 11.00 -20.32
C GLU A 115 8.63 11.24 -20.34
N MET A 116 8.20 12.52 -20.35
CA MET A 116 6.81 12.87 -20.05
C MET A 116 5.98 12.14 -21.06
N ALA A 117 5.49 10.96 -20.67
CA ALA A 117 4.77 10.08 -21.56
C ALA A 117 3.62 10.94 -22.01
N ALA A 118 3.47 11.07 -23.33
CA ALA A 118 2.37 11.84 -23.87
C ALA A 118 1.10 11.36 -23.16
N PRO A 119 0.24 12.29 -22.67
CA PRO A 119 -0.93 11.90 -21.91
C PRO A 119 -1.66 10.81 -22.69
N MET A 120 -1.78 9.64 -22.09
CA MET A 120 -2.31 8.44 -22.72
C MET A 120 -3.62 8.79 -23.42
N SER A 121 -3.70 8.57 -24.73
CA SER A 121 -4.95 8.81 -25.45
C SER A 121 -5.94 7.72 -25.07
N ILE A 122 -7.21 8.09 -24.89
CA ILE A 122 -8.30 7.12 -24.63
C ILE A 122 -8.30 6.02 -25.70
N GLU A 123 -7.94 6.38 -26.94
CA GLU A 123 -7.87 5.50 -28.10
C GLU A 123 -6.75 4.44 -28.00
N ASP A 124 -5.69 4.72 -27.23
CA ASP A 124 -4.57 3.79 -27.02
C ASP A 124 -4.94 2.62 -26.08
N VAL A 125 -5.91 2.87 -25.19
CA VAL A 125 -6.43 1.88 -24.23
C VAL A 125 -7.49 1.02 -24.88
N HIS A 126 -8.53 1.63 -25.45
CA HIS A 126 -9.60 0.94 -26.15
C HIS A 126 -10.38 1.90 -27.06
N LEU A 127 -10.77 1.47 -28.27
CA LEU A 127 -11.50 2.32 -29.23
C LEU A 127 -12.88 2.79 -28.71
N SER A 128 -13.51 1.99 -27.83
CA SER A 128 -14.78 2.34 -27.18
C SER A 128 -14.55 3.11 -25.86
N PRO A 129 -15.02 4.36 -25.74
CA PRO A 129 -14.92 5.14 -24.51
C PRO A 129 -15.62 4.49 -23.31
N ALA A 130 -16.68 3.71 -23.55
CA ALA A 130 -17.41 3.02 -22.49
C ALA A 130 -16.52 1.97 -21.80
N VAL A 131 -15.74 1.21 -22.58
CA VAL A 131 -14.83 0.19 -22.06
C VAL A 131 -13.69 0.84 -21.26
N PHE A 132 -13.16 1.97 -21.74
CA PHE A 132 -12.18 2.77 -21.00
C PHE A 132 -12.71 3.21 -19.63
N LEU A 133 -13.94 3.76 -19.57
CA LEU A 133 -14.55 4.18 -18.30
C LEU A 133 -14.76 3.01 -17.33
N VAL A 134 -15.07 1.81 -17.84
CA VAL A 134 -15.18 0.62 -17.00
C VAL A 134 -13.83 0.20 -16.45
N TYR A 135 -12.76 0.19 -17.25
CA TYR A 135 -11.42 -0.08 -16.73
C TYR A 135 -11.03 0.92 -15.65
N LEU A 136 -11.28 2.21 -15.87
CA LEU A 136 -10.99 3.27 -14.91
C LEU A 136 -11.80 3.09 -13.61
N MET A 137 -13.09 2.79 -13.73
CA MET A 137 -13.98 2.56 -12.59
C MET A 137 -13.53 1.34 -11.76
N VAL A 138 -13.27 0.20 -12.41
CA VAL A 138 -12.86 -1.02 -11.71
C VAL A 138 -11.49 -0.84 -11.06
N SER A 139 -10.55 -0.18 -11.74
CA SER A 139 -9.25 0.16 -11.16
C SER A 139 -9.38 1.10 -9.97
N TRP A 140 -10.23 2.12 -10.05
CA TRP A 140 -10.52 3.02 -8.93
C TRP A 140 -11.17 2.30 -7.75
N LEU A 141 -12.14 1.41 -8.00
CA LEU A 141 -12.77 0.60 -6.96
C LEU A 141 -11.77 -0.32 -6.27
N HIS A 142 -10.87 -0.95 -7.03
CA HIS A 142 -9.78 -1.74 -6.50
C HIS A 142 -8.87 -0.91 -5.60
N LEU A 143 -8.44 0.26 -6.06
CA LEU A 143 -7.51 1.13 -5.34
C LEU A 143 -8.11 1.78 -4.09
N GLN A 144 -9.38 2.18 -4.12
CA GLN A 144 -10.03 2.90 -3.02
C GLN A 144 -10.67 1.98 -1.98
N PHE A 145 -11.26 0.87 -2.41
CA PHE A 145 -12.02 -0.02 -1.54
C PHE A 145 -11.37 -1.39 -1.36
N HIS A 146 -10.14 -1.57 -1.85
CA HIS A 146 -9.42 -2.84 -1.79
C HIS A 146 -10.23 -4.01 -2.37
N LEU A 147 -11.01 -3.74 -3.43
CA LEU A 147 -11.84 -4.76 -4.07
C LEU A 147 -10.93 -5.91 -4.57
N PRO A 148 -11.18 -7.17 -4.19
CA PRO A 148 -10.28 -8.27 -4.54
C PRO A 148 -10.19 -8.45 -6.06
N PHE A 149 -9.03 -8.92 -6.53
CA PHE A 149 -8.75 -9.12 -7.96
C PHE A 149 -9.82 -9.96 -8.65
N ARG A 150 -10.34 -11.00 -7.99
CA ARG A 150 -11.41 -11.85 -8.54
C ARG A 150 -12.70 -11.06 -8.79
N ALA A 151 -13.16 -10.29 -7.81
CA ALA A 151 -14.37 -9.46 -7.96
C ALA A 151 -14.20 -8.42 -9.08
N CYS A 152 -13.01 -7.83 -9.21
CA CYS A 152 -12.71 -6.93 -10.32
C CYS A 152 -12.83 -7.63 -11.69
N ASN A 153 -12.26 -8.84 -11.82
CA ASN A 153 -12.36 -9.64 -13.04
C ASN A 153 -13.83 -10.00 -13.35
N THR A 154 -14.62 -10.36 -12.34
CA THR A 154 -16.06 -10.63 -12.50
C THR A 154 -16.80 -9.40 -13.02
N VAL A 155 -16.53 -8.20 -12.49
CA VAL A 155 -17.16 -6.97 -12.97
C VAL A 155 -16.82 -6.70 -14.44
N LEU A 156 -15.55 -6.90 -14.85
CA LEU A 156 -15.12 -6.74 -16.24
C LEU A 156 -15.83 -7.73 -17.19
N LEU A 157 -15.94 -8.99 -16.78
CA LEU A 157 -16.63 -10.04 -17.54
C LEU A 157 -18.13 -9.78 -17.65
N VAL A 158 -18.81 -9.50 -16.53
CA VAL A 158 -20.25 -9.20 -16.52
C VAL A 158 -20.56 -7.98 -17.38
N PHE A 159 -19.77 -6.91 -17.28
CA PHE A 159 -19.97 -5.73 -18.10
C PHE A 159 -19.80 -6.04 -19.59
N THR A 160 -18.75 -6.78 -19.96
CA THR A 160 -18.53 -7.23 -21.33
C THR A 160 -19.74 -8.02 -21.85
N GLN A 161 -20.24 -8.96 -21.06
CA GLN A 161 -21.38 -9.78 -21.43
C GLN A 161 -22.66 -8.97 -21.61
N VAL A 162 -22.91 -8.00 -20.73
CA VAL A 162 -24.06 -7.08 -20.85
C VAL A 162 -23.97 -6.29 -22.16
N VAL A 163 -22.81 -5.73 -22.49
CA VAL A 163 -22.63 -4.97 -23.73
C VAL A 163 -22.84 -5.84 -24.97
N CYS A 164 -22.30 -7.06 -24.97
CA CYS A 164 -22.52 -8.04 -26.04
C CYS A 164 -24.01 -8.40 -26.18
N SER A 165 -24.72 -8.62 -25.06
CA SER A 165 -26.14 -8.97 -25.06
C SER A 165 -27.04 -7.86 -25.62
N LEU A 166 -26.60 -6.60 -25.52
CA LEU A 166 -27.31 -5.44 -26.08
C LEU A 166 -27.02 -5.23 -27.58
N GLY A 167 -26.23 -6.11 -28.21
CA GLY A 167 -25.85 -6.01 -29.62
C GLY A 167 -24.95 -4.82 -29.93
N VAL A 168 -24.33 -4.22 -28.92
CA VAL A 168 -23.38 -3.13 -29.11
C VAL A 168 -22.06 -3.75 -29.55
N ALA A 169 -21.73 -3.59 -30.83
CA ALA A 169 -20.43 -3.99 -31.33
C ALA A 169 -19.36 -3.11 -30.68
N LEU A 170 -18.61 -3.70 -29.74
CA LEU A 170 -17.38 -3.14 -29.22
C LEU A 170 -16.35 -3.17 -30.34
N GLY A 171 -16.37 -2.16 -31.22
CA GLY A 171 -15.36 -2.03 -32.26
C GLY A 171 -13.98 -1.96 -31.61
N GLY A 172 -13.07 -2.86 -32.00
CA GLY A 172 -11.72 -2.93 -31.44
C GLY A 172 -11.26 -4.33 -31.05
N PRO A 173 -10.14 -4.43 -30.31
CA PRO A 173 -9.67 -5.68 -29.73
C PRO A 173 -10.63 -6.19 -28.65
N ALA A 174 -10.55 -7.49 -28.32
CA ALA A 174 -11.37 -8.07 -27.26
C ALA A 174 -11.18 -7.31 -25.93
N PRO A 175 -12.25 -7.03 -25.17
CA PRO A 175 -12.15 -6.37 -23.88
C PRO A 175 -11.35 -7.23 -22.88
N LEU A 176 -10.59 -6.55 -22.04
CA LEU A 176 -9.74 -7.13 -21.02
C LEU A 176 -10.61 -7.71 -19.91
N SER A 177 -10.38 -8.99 -19.61
CA SER A 177 -11.09 -9.73 -18.59
C SER A 177 -10.40 -9.72 -17.22
N THR A 178 -9.15 -9.23 -17.15
CA THR A 178 -8.38 -9.18 -15.90
C THR A 178 -8.03 -7.76 -15.49
N LEU A 179 -8.12 -7.48 -14.19
CA LEU A 179 -7.73 -6.21 -13.60
C LEU A 179 -6.26 -5.88 -13.86
N THR A 180 -5.36 -6.87 -13.77
CA THR A 180 -3.92 -6.67 -14.03
C THR A 180 -3.69 -6.14 -15.44
N SER A 181 -4.35 -6.74 -16.45
CA SER A 181 -4.25 -6.23 -17.82
C SER A 181 -4.85 -4.83 -17.94
N ALA A 182 -5.98 -4.54 -17.29
CA ALA A 182 -6.59 -3.21 -17.32
C ALA A 182 -5.69 -2.14 -16.68
N MET A 183 -5.12 -2.41 -15.52
CA MET A 183 -4.19 -1.51 -14.82
C MET A 183 -2.89 -1.32 -15.61
N SER A 184 -2.35 -2.38 -16.21
CA SER A 184 -1.18 -2.32 -17.08
C SER A 184 -1.44 -1.44 -18.31
N LYS A 185 -2.60 -1.65 -18.95
CA LYS A 185 -3.03 -0.88 -20.13
C LYS A 185 -3.32 0.59 -19.81
N LEU A 186 -3.79 0.88 -18.60
CA LEU A 186 -4.03 2.23 -18.09
C LEU A 186 -2.76 2.88 -17.50
N GLU A 187 -1.61 2.18 -17.51
CA GLU A 187 -0.37 2.62 -16.84
C GLU A 187 -0.59 3.00 -15.36
N LEU A 188 -1.54 2.33 -14.70
CA LEU A 188 -1.81 2.47 -13.27
C LEU A 188 -0.92 1.57 -12.41
N GLU A 189 0.01 0.83 -13.03
CA GLU A 189 0.95 0.02 -12.28
C GLU A 189 1.81 0.92 -11.39
N PRO A 190 1.83 0.69 -10.07
CA PRO A 190 2.72 1.42 -9.19
C PRO A 190 4.17 1.16 -9.63
N SER A 191 4.87 2.21 -10.03
CA SER A 191 6.30 2.14 -10.34
C SER A 191 7.06 1.91 -9.04
N PHE A 192 7.35 0.65 -8.72
CA PHE A 192 8.26 0.33 -7.63
C PHE A 192 9.69 0.47 -8.15
N SER A 193 10.38 1.53 -7.74
CA SER A 193 11.83 1.55 -7.86
C SER A 193 12.38 0.58 -6.82
N ALA A 194 12.92 -0.55 -7.27
CA ALA A 194 13.56 -1.50 -6.38
C ALA A 194 14.79 -0.82 -5.77
N LEU A 195 14.69 -0.44 -4.50
CA LEU A 195 15.84 0.08 -3.77
C LEU A 195 16.95 -1.00 -3.76
N PRO A 196 18.23 -0.60 -3.86
CA PRO A 196 19.33 -1.55 -3.78
C PRO A 196 19.26 -2.35 -2.47
N SER A 197 19.70 -3.61 -2.50
CA SER A 197 19.68 -4.45 -1.30
C SER A 197 20.46 -3.80 -0.16
N LEU A 198 20.07 -4.08 1.09
CA LEU A 198 20.78 -3.58 2.27
C LEU A 198 22.27 -3.91 2.21
N GLU A 199 22.63 -5.11 1.73
CA GLU A 199 24.02 -5.52 1.51
C GLU A 199 24.74 -4.58 0.54
N SER A 200 24.13 -4.27 -0.62
CA SER A 200 24.71 -3.38 -1.62
C SER A 200 24.93 -1.98 -1.06
N GLN A 201 23.95 -1.47 -0.30
CA GLN A 201 24.05 -0.16 0.34
C GLN A 201 25.16 -0.14 1.41
N LEU A 202 25.19 -1.14 2.31
CA LEU A 202 26.21 -1.26 3.35
C LEU A 202 27.62 -1.39 2.75
N ARG A 203 27.78 -2.16 1.66
CA ARG A 203 29.05 -2.25 0.94
C ARG A 203 29.52 -0.90 0.41
N GLY A 204 28.60 -0.11 -0.15
CA GLY A 204 28.91 1.24 -0.63
C GLY A 204 29.34 2.18 0.49
N VAL A 205 28.65 2.12 1.64
CA VAL A 205 28.98 2.94 2.83
C VAL A 205 30.33 2.54 3.41
N LEU A 206 30.57 1.24 3.61
CA LEU A 206 31.82 0.72 4.19
C LEU A 206 33.03 0.86 3.24
N ALA A 207 32.81 1.03 1.93
CA ALA A 207 33.89 1.31 0.98
C ALA A 207 34.51 2.71 1.18
N VAL A 208 33.87 3.61 1.92
CA VAL A 208 34.42 4.94 2.23
C VAL A 208 35.51 4.80 3.30
N PRO A 209 36.77 5.23 3.05
CA PRO A 209 37.85 5.13 4.02
C PRO A 209 37.51 5.85 5.34
N GLY A 210 37.72 5.18 6.47
CA GLY A 210 37.41 5.73 7.79
C GLY A 210 35.97 5.47 8.27
N MET A 211 35.08 4.98 7.41
CA MET A 211 33.67 4.79 7.76
C MET A 211 33.47 3.59 8.69
N GLU A 212 34.25 2.53 8.53
CA GLU A 212 34.20 1.35 9.40
C GLU A 212 34.55 1.72 10.85
N GLU A 213 35.62 2.51 11.03
CA GLU A 213 36.03 3.02 12.33
C GLU A 213 35.00 3.97 12.92
N GLU A 214 34.40 4.84 12.09
CA GLU A 214 33.32 5.73 12.53
C GLU A 214 32.10 4.94 13.01
N MET A 215 31.70 3.90 12.27
CA MET A 215 30.60 3.03 12.67
C MET A 215 30.95 2.28 13.95
N ASN A 216 32.19 1.86 14.16
CA ASN A 216 32.61 1.16 15.37
C ASN A 216 32.64 2.05 16.64
N LYS A 217 32.62 3.39 16.51
CA LYS A 217 32.66 4.32 17.67
C LYS A 217 31.50 4.18 18.65
N TRP A 218 30.41 3.50 18.28
CA TRP A 218 29.29 3.27 19.20
C TRP A 218 29.73 2.55 20.49
N HIS A 219 30.80 1.76 20.44
CA HIS A 219 31.40 1.08 21.59
C HIS A 219 32.01 2.05 22.61
N ALA A 220 32.64 3.12 22.14
CA ALA A 220 33.30 4.11 23.01
C ALA A 220 32.31 5.14 23.59
N ALA A 221 31.04 5.13 23.16
CA ALA A 221 30.04 6.08 23.62
C ALA A 221 29.66 5.82 25.10
N PRO A 222 29.84 6.80 26.01
CA PRO A 222 29.49 6.62 27.41
C PRO A 222 27.96 6.46 27.56
N ARG A 223 27.54 5.43 28.30
CA ARG A 223 26.11 5.15 28.54
C ARG A 223 25.71 5.47 29.97
N GLN A 224 24.52 6.06 30.12
CA GLN A 224 23.95 6.43 31.41
C GLN A 224 22.69 5.60 31.67
N ALA A 225 22.64 4.89 32.80
CA ALA A 225 21.48 4.09 33.16
C ALA A 225 20.22 4.97 33.25
N GLY A 226 19.12 4.51 32.63
CA GLY A 226 17.84 5.21 32.60
C GLY A 226 17.72 6.33 31.56
N LYS A 227 18.73 6.57 30.73
CA LYS A 227 18.69 7.57 29.65
C LYS A 227 18.85 6.90 28.29
N TYR A 228 17.96 7.21 27.35
CA TYR A 228 18.01 6.74 25.96
C TYR A 228 18.62 7.83 25.09
N ASN A 229 19.91 7.72 24.78
CA ASN A 229 20.62 8.66 23.90
C ASN A 229 20.71 8.13 22.46
N ASN A 230 20.81 6.82 22.27
CA ASN A 230 20.81 6.19 20.94
C ASN A 230 20.15 4.80 20.94
N ILE A 231 20.08 4.15 19.77
CA ILE A 231 19.43 2.85 19.60
C ILE A 231 20.01 1.75 20.50
N PHE A 232 21.31 1.83 20.83
CA PHE A 232 21.99 0.83 21.65
C PHE A 232 21.68 0.97 23.16
N ASP A 233 21.01 2.04 23.57
CA ASP A 233 20.42 2.15 24.91
C ASP A 233 19.11 1.35 25.04
N GLY A 234 18.54 0.91 23.92
CA GLY A 234 17.35 0.07 23.85
C GLY A 234 17.53 -1.30 24.52
N ASP A 235 16.43 -1.86 25.04
CA ASP A 235 16.45 -3.16 25.71
C ASP A 235 16.85 -4.29 24.76
N ILE A 236 16.36 -4.23 23.51
CA ILE A 236 16.71 -5.19 22.46
C ILE A 236 18.23 -5.21 22.25
N CYS A 237 18.87 -4.08 21.97
CA CYS A 237 20.32 -4.04 21.76
C CYS A 237 21.14 -4.51 22.97
N LYS A 238 20.62 -4.36 24.20
CA LYS A 238 21.31 -4.79 25.44
C LYS A 238 21.21 -6.29 25.69
N ASN A 239 20.11 -6.91 25.26
CA ASN A 239 19.76 -8.29 25.60
C ASN A 239 19.69 -9.22 24.38
N LEU A 240 19.86 -8.70 23.16
CA LEU A 240 19.90 -9.49 21.93
C LEU A 240 21.03 -10.51 22.06
N LYS A 241 20.67 -11.80 21.96
CA LYS A 241 21.63 -12.89 22.02
C LYS A 241 22.17 -13.20 20.64
N ALA A 242 23.46 -13.47 20.57
CA ALA A 242 24.09 -14.07 19.41
C ALA A 242 23.80 -15.59 19.37
N HIS A 243 24.24 -16.24 18.29
CA HIS A 243 24.00 -17.67 18.05
C HIS A 243 24.66 -18.59 19.10
N ASP A 244 25.70 -18.09 19.78
CA ASP A 244 26.44 -18.71 20.87
C ASP A 244 25.74 -18.55 22.24
N GLY A 245 24.72 -17.70 22.32
CA GLY A 245 24.00 -17.36 23.56
C GLY A 245 24.55 -16.15 24.31
N ASP A 246 25.69 -15.61 23.89
CA ASP A 246 26.28 -14.39 24.44
C ASP A 246 25.57 -13.14 23.89
N LYS A 247 25.92 -11.95 24.38
CA LYS A 247 25.34 -10.70 23.87
C LYS A 247 25.83 -10.42 22.46
N PHE A 248 24.90 -10.17 21.54
CA PHE A 248 25.22 -9.77 20.17
C PHE A 248 25.97 -8.44 20.15
N PHE A 249 25.51 -7.42 20.88
CA PHE A 249 26.25 -6.16 21.02
C PHE A 249 27.06 -6.15 22.31
N ARG A 250 28.09 -7.02 22.38
CA ARG A 250 29.05 -7.06 23.51
C ARG A 250 30.01 -5.87 23.43
N ASN A 251 30.37 -5.32 24.58
CA ASN A 251 31.28 -4.18 24.71
C ASN A 251 32.09 -4.31 25.99
N GLU A 252 32.78 -5.43 26.12
CA GLU A 252 33.58 -5.75 27.30
C GLU A 252 35.05 -5.35 27.09
N LEU A 253 35.83 -5.37 28.17
CA LEU A 253 37.25 -5.03 28.11
C LEU A 253 37.97 -6.06 27.20
N GLY A 254 38.44 -5.63 26.04
CA GLY A 254 39.06 -6.48 25.02
C GLY A 254 38.28 -6.58 23.70
N ASP A 255 37.04 -6.10 23.65
CA ASP A 255 36.24 -6.01 22.41
C ASP A 255 36.40 -4.63 21.73
N GLU A 256 37.60 -4.01 21.79
CA GLU A 256 37.82 -2.66 21.24
C GLU A 256 37.59 -2.61 19.72
N ASP A 257 37.91 -3.69 19.03
CA ASP A 257 37.68 -3.87 17.58
C ASP A 257 36.40 -4.65 17.27
N GLY A 258 35.49 -4.75 18.25
CA GLY A 258 34.28 -5.57 18.17
C GLY A 258 34.50 -7.01 18.64
N PRO A 259 33.42 -7.74 18.94
CA PRO A 259 33.51 -9.13 19.39
C PRO A 259 34.09 -9.99 18.27
N ASP A 260 35.13 -10.76 18.56
CA ASP A 260 35.82 -11.65 17.61
C ASP A 260 36.47 -10.91 16.42
N GLY A 261 36.67 -9.59 16.54
CA GLY A 261 37.16 -8.73 15.46
C GLY A 261 36.12 -8.45 14.37
N GLU A 262 34.83 -8.66 14.64
CA GLU A 262 33.74 -8.38 13.71
C GLU A 262 33.06 -7.04 13.99
N LEU A 263 32.86 -6.24 12.94
CA LEU A 263 32.01 -5.05 13.02
C LEU A 263 30.53 -5.45 13.12
N ARG A 264 29.89 -5.13 14.26
CA ARG A 264 28.45 -5.36 14.48
C ARG A 264 27.67 -4.06 14.35
N ILE A 265 26.82 -3.98 13.32
CA ILE A 265 26.08 -2.76 12.96
C ILE A 265 24.60 -2.92 13.33
N GLY A 266 24.07 -1.97 14.09
CA GLY A 266 22.63 -1.83 14.31
C GLY A 266 21.97 -1.10 13.13
N VAL A 267 21.25 -1.81 12.28
CA VAL A 267 20.49 -1.20 11.17
C VAL A 267 19.05 -0.99 11.60
N THR A 268 18.56 0.25 11.49
CA THR A 268 17.14 0.56 11.67
C THR A 268 16.52 0.85 10.30
N LEU A 269 15.55 0.03 9.90
CA LEU A 269 14.79 0.23 8.67
C LEU A 269 13.47 0.90 9.01
N GLY A 270 13.26 2.10 8.46
CA GLY A 270 11.97 2.77 8.45
C GLY A 270 11.33 2.61 7.09
N VAL A 271 10.12 2.04 7.04
CA VAL A 271 9.28 2.09 5.85
C VAL A 271 8.31 3.24 6.06
N ASP A 272 8.46 4.29 5.28
CA ASP A 272 7.48 5.38 5.25
C ASP A 272 6.69 5.28 3.94
N TRP A 273 5.38 5.07 4.06
CA TRP A 273 4.47 4.82 2.95
C TRP A 273 3.54 6.02 2.73
N TYR A 274 4.06 7.12 2.22
CA TYR A 274 3.21 8.18 1.66
C TYR A 274 3.63 8.48 0.23
N CYS A 275 3.02 7.77 -0.73
CA CYS A 275 3.08 8.16 -2.12
C CYS A 275 1.74 8.80 -2.53
N CYS A 276 1.57 10.08 -2.22
CA CYS A 276 0.51 10.89 -2.82
C CYS A 276 1.07 11.60 -4.05
N ARG A 277 1.14 10.89 -5.18
CA ARG A 277 1.28 11.54 -6.48
C ARG A 277 -0.11 12.02 -6.89
N TYR A 278 -0.47 13.23 -6.48
CA TYR A 278 -1.58 13.93 -7.11
C TYR A 278 -1.08 14.45 -8.46
N TYR A 279 -1.59 13.87 -9.53
CA TYR A 279 -1.51 14.42 -10.89
C TYR A 279 -2.36 15.69 -11.01
#